data_AF-A0A538K266-F1
#
_entry.id   AF-A0A538K266-F1
#
_cell.length_a   1.000
_cell.length_b   1.000
_cell.length_c   1.000
_cell.angle_alpha   90.00
_cell.angle_beta   90.00
_cell.angle_gamma   90.00
#
_symmetry.space_group_name_H-M   'P 1'
#
loop_
_entity.id
_entity.type
_entity.pdbx_description
1 polymer ?
#
loop_
_entity_poly.entity_id
_entity_poly.type
_entity_poly.pdbx_seq_one_letter_code
_entity_poly.pdbx_strand_id
1 'polypeptide(L)'
;MTIQRAAAELGVSHFTIRRWLNDGLLPGEQTTPGSPWRIRLTDEVRARFVPDVPNGFVTLAEAAKHLGVARQTVLHQVQRGQRQAIEVTQGRRKGLRIEVPAAELGLFAQP
;
A
#
# COMPACT_ATOMS: atom_id res chain seq x y z
N MET A 1 -0.78 -18.53 -1.70
CA MET A 1 0.69 -18.77 -1.83
C MET A 1 1.41 -18.38 -0.54
N THR A 2 2.66 -18.81 -0.34
CA THR A 2 3.47 -18.46 0.84
C THR A 2 4.14 -17.09 0.66
N ILE A 3 4.64 -16.50 1.77
CA ILE A 3 5.44 -15.26 1.75
C ILE A 3 6.64 -15.38 0.81
N GLN A 4 7.34 -16.51 0.83
CA GLN A 4 8.53 -16.73 0.00
C GLN A 4 8.21 -16.66 -1.48
N ARG A 5 7.11 -17.32 -1.90
CA ARG A 5 6.68 -17.30 -3.28
C ARG A 5 6.21 -15.92 -3.72
N ALA A 6 5.44 -15.23 -2.88
CA ALA A 6 5.00 -13.86 -3.18
C ALA A 6 6.17 -12.88 -3.32
N ALA A 7 7.18 -12.99 -2.45
CA ALA A 7 8.39 -12.18 -2.51
C ALA A 7 9.17 -12.41 -3.81
N ALA A 8 9.34 -13.67 -4.20
CA ALA A 8 10.01 -14.02 -5.46
C ALA A 8 9.23 -13.51 -6.68
N GLU A 9 7.90 -13.70 -6.71
CA GLU A 9 7.06 -13.25 -7.83
C GLU A 9 6.99 -11.72 -7.95
N LEU A 10 7.07 -10.99 -6.83
CA LEU A 10 7.03 -9.52 -6.79
C LEU A 10 8.43 -8.87 -6.78
N GLY A 11 9.50 -9.66 -6.75
CA GLY A 11 10.88 -9.15 -6.72
C GLY A 11 11.23 -8.32 -5.48
N VAL A 12 10.60 -8.61 -4.33
CA VAL A 12 10.80 -7.87 -3.07
C VAL A 12 11.26 -8.78 -1.94
N SER A 13 11.66 -8.17 -0.81
CA SER A 13 12.06 -8.93 0.38
C SER A 13 10.87 -9.56 1.12
N HIS A 14 11.11 -10.63 1.88
CA HIS A 14 10.09 -11.20 2.79
C HIS A 14 9.59 -10.18 3.83
N PHE A 15 10.46 -9.27 4.27
CA PHE A 15 10.08 -8.23 5.22
C PHE A 15 9.07 -7.26 4.62
N THR A 16 9.26 -6.91 3.35
CA THR A 16 8.33 -6.08 2.57
C THR A 16 6.96 -6.76 2.45
N ILE A 17 6.92 -8.05 2.12
CA ILE A 17 5.67 -8.83 2.08
C ILE A 17 4.96 -8.82 3.44
N ARG A 18 5.68 -9.09 4.54
CA ARG A 18 5.09 -9.06 5.90
C ARG A 18 4.54 -7.68 6.25
N ARG A 19 5.26 -6.64 5.91
CA ARG A 19 4.82 -5.26 6.09
C ARG A 19 3.52 -5.00 5.32
N TRP A 20 3.42 -5.39 4.05
CA TRP A 20 2.20 -5.20 3.26
C TRP A 20 1.01 -6.00 3.77
N LEU A 21 1.24 -7.19 4.34
CA LEU A 21 0.20 -7.96 5.01
C LEU A 21 -0.34 -7.23 6.25
N ASN A 22 0.54 -6.63 7.04
CA ASN A 22 0.16 -5.84 8.21
C ASN A 22 -0.52 -4.51 7.81
N ASP A 23 -0.04 -3.87 6.75
CA ASP A 23 -0.55 -2.60 6.25
C ASP A 23 -1.86 -2.77 5.45
N GLY A 24 -2.29 -4.02 5.18
CA GLY A 24 -3.50 -4.34 4.41
C GLY A 24 -3.36 -4.16 2.89
N LEU A 25 -2.15 -3.87 2.40
CA LEU A 25 -1.88 -3.72 0.97
C LEU A 25 -1.91 -5.07 0.25
N LEU A 26 -1.42 -6.12 0.91
CA LEU A 26 -1.40 -7.47 0.38
C LEU A 26 -2.42 -8.33 1.14
N PRO A 27 -3.49 -8.81 0.48
CA PRO A 27 -4.45 -9.68 1.14
C PRO A 27 -3.82 -11.05 1.43
N GLY A 28 -3.84 -11.43 2.69
CA GLY A 28 -3.44 -12.76 3.12
C GLY A 28 -4.18 -13.16 4.39
N GLU A 29 -4.36 -14.47 4.53
CA GLU A 29 -5.07 -15.06 5.66
C GLU A 29 -4.12 -15.99 6.43
N GLN A 30 -4.17 -15.93 7.75
CA GLN A 30 -3.63 -16.97 8.62
C GLN A 30 -4.80 -17.80 9.13
N THR A 31 -4.81 -19.11 8.87
CA THR A 31 -5.89 -19.99 9.33
C THR A 31 -5.96 -20.07 10.85
N THR A 32 -4.82 -19.96 11.53
CA THR A 32 -4.71 -19.80 12.99
C THR A 32 -3.52 -18.89 13.30
N PRO A 33 -3.48 -18.23 14.48
CA PRO A 33 -2.30 -17.48 14.91
C PRO A 33 -1.04 -18.35 14.85
N GLY A 34 -0.01 -17.90 14.12
CA GLY A 34 1.23 -18.66 13.93
C GLY A 34 1.22 -19.63 12.74
N SER A 35 0.08 -19.84 12.09
CA SER A 35 0.04 -20.56 10.82
C SER A 35 0.75 -19.78 9.71
N PRO A 36 1.32 -20.47 8.70
CA PRO A 36 1.84 -19.83 7.51
C PRO A 36 0.77 -18.98 6.81
N TRP A 37 1.14 -17.77 6.39
CA TRP A 37 0.28 -16.91 5.59
C TRP A 37 -0.10 -17.56 4.26
N ARG A 38 -1.39 -17.61 3.95
CA ARG A 38 -1.89 -17.82 2.58
C ARG A 38 -2.20 -16.46 1.96
N ILE A 39 -1.29 -16.00 1.11
CA ILE A 39 -1.45 -14.79 0.31
C ILE A 39 -2.32 -15.09 -0.90
N ARG A 40 -3.28 -14.20 -1.20
CA ARG A 40 -3.99 -14.17 -2.49
C ARG A 40 -3.37 -13.09 -3.37
N LEU A 41 -2.56 -13.50 -4.33
CA LEU A 41 -1.99 -12.60 -5.32
C LEU A 41 -2.82 -12.68 -6.61
N THR A 42 -3.93 -11.95 -6.64
CA THR A 42 -4.77 -11.80 -7.84
C THR A 42 -4.15 -10.75 -8.77
N ASP A 43 -4.62 -10.69 -10.02
CA ASP A 43 -4.13 -9.68 -10.97
C ASP A 43 -4.45 -8.25 -10.50
N GLU A 44 -5.57 -8.04 -9.83
CA GLU A 44 -5.90 -6.75 -9.21
C GLU A 44 -4.86 -6.37 -8.13
N VAL A 45 -4.45 -7.33 -7.30
CA VAL A 45 -3.42 -7.10 -6.29
C VAL A 45 -2.07 -6.83 -6.96
N ARG A 46 -1.74 -7.55 -8.05
CA ARG A 46 -0.54 -7.28 -8.85
C ARG A 46 -0.56 -5.87 -9.45
N ALA A 47 -1.71 -5.39 -9.90
CA ALA A 47 -1.87 -4.05 -10.48
C ALA A 47 -1.58 -2.93 -9.47
N ARG A 48 -1.61 -3.21 -8.16
CA ARG A 48 -1.20 -2.26 -7.11
C ARG A 48 0.33 -2.12 -6.99
N PHE A 49 1.11 -3.02 -7.59
CA PHE A 49 2.57 -2.95 -7.62
C PHE A 49 3.02 -2.33 -8.93
N VAL A 50 3.27 -1.03 -8.91
CA VAL A 50 3.59 -0.26 -10.11
C VAL A 50 5.08 0.10 -10.16
N PRO A 51 5.67 0.24 -11.35
CA PRO A 51 7.08 0.62 -11.48
C PRO A 51 7.30 2.10 -11.12
N ASP A 52 6.34 2.98 -11.39
CA ASP A 52 6.44 4.41 -11.09
C ASP A 52 5.17 4.94 -10.42
N VAL A 53 5.29 6.09 -9.75
CA VAL A 53 4.18 6.77 -9.04
C VAL A 53 3.21 7.37 -10.07
N PRO A 54 1.96 6.89 -10.17
CA PRO A 54 0.94 7.50 -11.00
C PRO A 54 0.50 8.86 -10.41
N ASN A 55 -0.05 9.73 -11.26
CA ASN A 55 -0.63 10.99 -10.79
C ASN A 55 -1.78 10.73 -9.80
N GLY A 56 -1.90 11.57 -8.77
CA GLY A 56 -2.90 11.41 -7.70
C GLY A 56 -2.45 10.50 -6.55
N PHE A 57 -1.29 9.85 -6.66
CA PHE A 57 -0.70 9.04 -5.59
C PHE A 57 0.44 9.77 -4.90
N VAL A 58 0.32 9.94 -3.59
CA VAL A 58 1.31 10.65 -2.76
C VAL A 58 1.81 9.73 -1.64
N THR A 59 2.90 10.11 -0.96
CA THR A 59 3.39 9.35 0.20
C THR A 59 2.34 9.32 1.31
N LEU A 60 2.42 8.35 2.23
CA LEU A 60 1.54 8.31 3.41
C LEU A 60 1.59 9.62 4.24
N ALA A 61 2.76 10.25 4.33
CA ALA A 61 2.92 11.52 5.04
C ALA A 61 2.24 12.68 4.33
N GLU A 62 2.39 12.77 3.01
CA GLU A 62 1.69 13.77 2.20
C GLU A 62 0.18 13.54 2.23
N ALA A 63 -0.27 12.28 2.11
CA ALA A 63 -1.69 11.95 2.23
C ALA A 63 -2.24 12.42 3.58
N ALA A 64 -1.60 12.05 4.68
CA ALA A 64 -1.99 12.52 6.01
C ALA A 64 -2.11 14.07 6.08
N LYS A 65 -1.14 14.78 5.50
CA LYS A 65 -1.15 16.24 5.41
C LYS A 65 -2.31 16.77 4.56
N HIS A 66 -2.51 16.23 3.36
CA HIS A 66 -3.56 16.62 2.42
C HIS A 66 -4.97 16.28 2.90
N LEU A 67 -5.09 15.41 3.90
CA LEU A 67 -6.36 14.96 4.44
C LEU A 67 -6.65 15.55 5.81
N GLY A 68 -5.69 16.26 6.40
CA GLY A 68 -5.80 16.78 7.77
C GLY A 68 -5.95 15.70 8.85
N VAL A 69 -5.45 14.48 8.60
CA VAL A 69 -5.58 13.34 9.54
C VAL A 69 -4.22 12.73 9.88
N ALA A 70 -4.18 11.93 10.95
CA ALA A 70 -2.98 11.17 11.30
C ALA A 70 -2.67 10.08 10.26
N ARG A 71 -1.38 9.74 10.11
CA ARG A 71 -0.92 8.64 9.23
C ARG A 71 -1.63 7.32 9.51
N GLN A 72 -1.86 7.02 10.79
CA GLN A 72 -2.58 5.81 11.20
C GLN A 72 -4.01 5.79 10.67
N THR A 73 -4.68 6.94 10.64
CA THR A 73 -6.04 7.07 10.10
C THR A 73 -6.04 6.78 8.60
N VAL A 74 -5.05 7.28 7.86
CA VAL A 74 -4.91 6.96 6.42
C VAL A 74 -4.70 5.47 6.21
N LEU A 75 -3.82 4.83 6.99
CA LEU A 75 -3.60 3.38 6.94
C LEU A 75 -4.87 2.59 7.25
N HIS A 76 -5.63 2.98 8.27
CA HIS A 76 -6.91 2.35 8.58
C HIS A 76 -7.92 2.47 7.43
N GLN A 77 -7.95 3.62 6.74
CA GLN A 77 -8.82 3.80 5.59
C GLN A 77 -8.42 2.91 4.41
N VAL A 78 -7.12 2.72 4.18
CA VAL A 78 -6.60 1.74 3.20
C VAL A 78 -7.02 0.31 3.59
N GLN A 79 -6.81 -0.08 4.85
CA GLN A 79 -7.18 -1.40 5.36
C GLN A 79 -8.69 -1.68 5.24
N ARG A 80 -9.52 -0.64 5.39
CA ARG A 80 -10.98 -0.72 5.21
C ARG A 80 -11.43 -0.62 3.75
N GLY A 81 -10.51 -0.51 2.79
CA GLY A 81 -10.81 -0.36 1.37
C GLY A 81 -11.41 1.00 0.97
N GLN A 82 -11.33 2.00 1.86
CA GLN A 82 -11.83 3.35 1.61
C GLN A 82 -10.85 4.20 0.81
N ARG A 83 -9.57 3.79 0.76
CA ARG A 83 -8.55 4.41 -0.07
C ARG A 83 -7.72 3.37 -0.80
N GLN A 84 -7.38 3.68 -2.04
CA GLN A 84 -6.44 2.89 -2.80
C GLN A 84 -5.02 3.16 -2.32
N ALA A 85 -4.26 2.09 -2.19
CA ALA A 85 -2.83 2.14 -1.95
C ALA A 85 -2.12 1.29 -3.00
N ILE A 86 -0.99 1.81 -3.46
CA ILE A 86 -0.08 1.14 -4.39
C ILE A 86 1.30 1.09 -3.77
N GLU A 87 2.09 0.10 -4.15
CA GLU A 87 3.52 0.14 -3.87
C GLU A 87 4.28 0.44 -5.16
N VAL A 88 5.13 1.44 -5.09
CA VAL A 88 6.11 1.69 -6.14
C VAL A 88 7.35 0.84 -5.90
N THR A 89 7.63 -0.06 -6.84
CA THR A 89 8.69 -1.08 -6.71
C THR A 89 10.02 -0.65 -7.36
N GLN A 90 10.02 0.34 -8.26
CA GLN A 90 11.20 0.81 -9.00
C GLN A 90 11.54 2.29 -8.72
N GLY A 91 12.75 2.71 -9.09
CA GLY A 91 13.21 4.11 -9.01
C GLY A 91 13.66 4.61 -7.62
N ARG A 92 13.81 5.93 -7.47
CA ARG A 92 14.15 6.62 -6.19
C ARG A 92 12.94 6.81 -5.28
N ARG A 93 11.73 6.78 -5.85
CA ARG A 93 10.45 6.98 -5.16
C ARG A 93 9.80 5.65 -4.78
N LYS A 94 10.57 4.69 -4.29
CA LYS A 94 10.04 3.39 -3.85
C LYS A 94 9.14 3.55 -2.62
N GLY A 95 8.25 2.58 -2.45
CA GLY A 95 7.40 2.42 -1.27
C GLY A 95 5.95 2.88 -1.46
N LEU A 96 5.20 2.78 -0.36
CA LEU A 96 3.76 2.95 -0.29
C LEU A 96 3.31 4.33 -0.77
N ARG A 97 2.34 4.36 -1.69
CA ARG A 97 1.65 5.57 -2.12
C ARG A 97 0.15 5.40 -1.94
N ILE A 98 -0.49 6.47 -1.50
CA ILE A 98 -1.91 6.52 -1.21
C ILE A 98 -2.55 7.45 -2.22
N GLU A 99 -3.66 7.01 -2.79
CA GLU A 99 -4.49 7.86 -3.64
C GLU A 99 -5.10 8.98 -2.80
N VAL A 100 -4.93 10.21 -3.27
CA VAL A 100 -5.61 11.39 -2.72
C VAL A 100 -6.35 12.05 -3.89
N PRO A 101 -7.69 12.19 -3.80
CA PRO A 101 -8.48 12.84 -4.83
C PRO A 101 -7.95 14.25 -5.15
N ALA A 102 -8.04 14.64 -6.43
CA ALA A 102 -7.56 15.95 -6.90
C ALA A 102 -8.20 17.13 -6.14
N ALA A 103 -9.45 16.98 -5.70
CA ALA A 103 -10.13 17.97 -4.87
C ALA A 103 -9.42 18.20 -3.52
N GLU A 104 -8.82 17.16 -2.94
CA GLU A 104 -8.16 17.18 -1.64
C GLU A 104 -6.65 17.54 -1.76
N LEU A 105 -6.05 17.32 -2.94
CA LEU A 105 -4.67 17.75 -3.23
C LEU A 105 -4.48 19.27 -3.20
N GLY A 106 -5.52 20.05 -3.54
CA GLY A 106 -5.49 21.51 -3.57
C GLY A 106 -5.89 22.22 -2.28
N LEU A 107 -6.48 21.50 -1.30
CA LEU A 107 -7.11 22.11 -0.13
C LEU A 107 -6.12 22.63 0.94
N PHE A 108 -4.86 22.21 0.86
CA PHE A 108 -3.79 22.61 1.79
C PHE A 108 -2.68 23.46 1.15
N ALA A 109 -2.90 23.99 -0.06
CA ALA A 109 -2.11 25.11 -0.56
C ALA A 109 -2.59 26.39 0.13
N GLN A 110 -2.12 26.65 1.35
CA GLN A 110 -2.26 27.97 1.98
C GLN A 110 -0.90 28.70 1.96
N PRO A 111 -0.92 30.02 1.71
CA PRO A 111 0.24 30.86 1.38
C PRO A 111 1.26 31.04 2.51
#